data_AF-A0A9D4B9H9-F1
#
_entry.id   AF-A0A9D4B9H9-F1
#
_cell.length_a   1.000
_cell.length_b   1.000
_cell.length_c   1.000
_cell.angle_alpha   90.00
_cell.angle_beta   90.00
_cell.angle_gamma   90.00
#
_symmetry.space_group_name_H-M   'P 1'
#
loop_
_entity.id
_entity.type
_entity.pdbx_description
1 polymer ?
#
loop_
_entity_poly.entity_id
_entity_poly.type
_entity_poly.pdbx_seq_one_letter_code
_entity_poly.pdbx_strand_id
1 'polypeptide(L)'
;ADLQVCTSKNLTCCTKKMEERYQIVVKQDIQQVLQTSSSTLKFLISHNAAAFQETFEMLIRQAENYTSILFCNTYRNMAVEAATAVQEFFTDVGLFVFGIDISTEELVNRFFDTLFPLVYNHLINPGLTDISLEYSECIRMSQRDISPFGNVPKVVMGQMGRSLLSSRTFLQALNLGIEVINTTDHLQFSKDCSRALLRMQYCPHCQGMTLSKPCMGYCLNVIRGCLANMAEIDLHWRRYIQSLEELSSTMHGTYDIEHVLLNFHSLVNDALTHASINGPKVTEQ
;
A
#
# COMPACT_ATOMS: atom_id res chain seq x y z
N ALA A 1 -5.17 14.13 55.11
CA ALA A 1 -4.94 13.08 54.10
C ALA A 1 -3.64 13.38 53.38
N ASP A 2 -2.79 12.38 53.17
CA ASP A 2 -1.51 12.55 52.45
C ASP A 2 -1.73 12.34 50.94
N LEU A 3 -2.27 13.37 50.29
CA LEU A 3 -2.51 13.40 48.84
C LEU A 3 -1.24 13.88 48.12
N GLN A 4 -0.88 13.23 47.01
CA GLN A 4 0.37 13.51 46.31
C GLN A 4 0.24 14.62 45.25
N VAL A 5 -0.97 14.83 44.72
CA VAL A 5 -1.20 15.70 43.56
C VAL A 5 -2.23 16.78 43.86
N CYS A 6 -3.36 16.41 44.47
CA CYS A 6 -4.47 17.27 44.86
C CYS A 6 -4.25 17.92 46.24
N THR A 7 -3.04 18.41 46.50
CA THR A 7 -2.72 19.04 47.79
C THR A 7 -3.58 20.29 47.99
N SER A 8 -4.26 20.36 49.13
CA SER A 8 -5.11 21.48 49.53
C SER A 8 -4.68 21.97 50.91
N LYS A 9 -4.69 23.28 51.12
CA LYS A 9 -4.49 23.88 52.46
C LYS A 9 -5.72 23.67 53.37
N ASN A 10 -6.87 23.33 52.79
CA ASN A 10 -8.15 23.12 53.49
C ASN A 10 -8.46 21.63 53.66
N LEU A 11 -9.56 21.32 54.35
CA LEU A 11 -10.16 19.98 54.39
C LEU A 11 -10.35 19.43 52.96
N THR A 12 -10.07 18.13 52.79
CA THR A 12 -10.24 17.43 51.51
C THR A 12 -11.24 16.28 51.65
N CYS A 13 -12.06 16.09 50.62
CA CYS A 13 -13.01 14.98 50.51
C CYS A 13 -12.37 13.69 49.93
N CYS A 14 -11.10 13.73 49.53
CA CYS A 14 -10.42 12.59 48.93
C CYS A 14 -9.50 11.85 49.91
N THR A 15 -9.54 10.53 49.84
CA THR A 15 -8.49 9.65 50.39
C THR A 15 -7.41 9.42 49.34
N LYS A 16 -6.22 8.94 49.76
CA LYS A 16 -5.15 8.53 48.84
C LYS A 16 -5.63 7.51 47.80
N LYS A 17 -6.44 6.55 48.22
CA LYS A 17 -7.04 5.53 47.32
C LYS A 17 -8.00 6.15 46.29
N MET A 18 -8.70 7.23 46.63
CA MET A 18 -9.54 7.96 45.68
C MET A 18 -8.68 8.72 44.66
N GLU A 19 -7.61 9.37 45.09
CA GLU A 19 -6.66 10.05 44.19
C GLU A 19 -6.00 9.05 43.22
N GLU A 20 -5.55 7.90 43.70
CA GLU A 20 -5.01 6.81 42.87
C GLU A 20 -6.01 6.33 41.81
N ARG A 21 -7.30 6.20 42.17
CA ARG A 21 -8.36 5.88 41.19
C ARG A 21 -8.54 7.00 40.17
N TYR A 22 -8.57 8.26 40.59
CA TYR A 22 -8.68 9.38 39.66
C TYR A 22 -7.47 9.48 38.71
N GLN A 23 -6.27 9.06 39.12
CA GLN A 23 -5.11 8.99 38.23
C GLN A 23 -5.30 7.96 37.12
N ILE A 24 -6.03 6.87 37.36
CA ILE A 24 -6.36 5.88 36.34
C ILE A 24 -7.44 6.43 35.41
N VAL A 25 -8.54 6.95 35.99
CA VAL A 25 -9.68 7.45 35.22
C VAL A 25 -9.29 8.61 34.32
N VAL A 26 -8.50 9.57 34.79
CA VAL A 26 -8.10 10.74 33.97
C VAL A 26 -7.29 10.34 32.73
N LYS A 27 -6.51 9.26 32.81
CA LYS A 27 -5.79 8.73 31.65
C LYS A 27 -6.76 8.11 30.65
N GLN A 28 -7.72 7.33 31.14
CA GLN A 28 -8.74 6.70 30.31
C GLN A 28 -9.62 7.73 29.61
N ASP A 29 -10.05 8.78 30.31
CA ASP A 29 -10.87 9.85 29.73
C ASP A 29 -10.15 10.56 28.58
N ILE A 30 -8.88 10.93 28.78
CA ILE A 30 -8.11 11.62 27.74
C ILE A 30 -7.80 10.68 26.57
N GLN A 31 -7.48 9.41 26.85
CA GLN A 31 -7.29 8.42 25.79
C GLN A 31 -8.58 8.23 24.97
N GLN A 32 -9.74 8.17 25.61
CA GLN A 32 -11.03 8.08 24.94
C GLN A 32 -11.30 9.31 24.08
N VAL A 33 -10.98 10.51 24.55
CA VAL A 33 -11.11 11.75 23.77
C VAL A 33 -10.22 11.72 22.53
N LEU A 34 -8.95 11.28 22.65
CA LEU A 34 -8.04 11.15 21.51
C LEU A 34 -8.59 10.16 20.48
N GLN A 35 -8.94 8.94 20.91
CA GLN A 35 -9.47 7.89 20.05
C GLN A 35 -10.78 8.31 19.36
N THR A 36 -11.66 9.02 20.08
CA THR A 36 -12.91 9.52 19.50
C THR A 36 -12.63 10.58 18.43
N SER A 37 -11.65 11.46 18.67
CA SER A 37 -11.29 12.54 17.75
C SER A 37 -10.66 12.03 16.44
N SER A 38 -9.90 10.94 16.50
CA SER A 38 -9.25 10.32 15.33
C SER A 38 -10.10 9.26 14.63
N SER A 39 -11.16 8.75 15.27
CA SER A 39 -11.96 7.60 14.82
C SER A 39 -12.47 7.71 13.39
N THR A 40 -13.05 8.86 13.02
CA THR A 40 -13.57 9.10 11.67
C THR A 40 -12.46 9.08 10.63
N LEU A 41 -11.33 9.73 10.92
CA LEU A 41 -10.18 9.76 10.02
C LEU A 41 -9.59 8.36 9.81
N LYS A 42 -9.41 7.61 10.91
CA LYS A 42 -8.96 6.23 10.88
C LYS A 42 -9.89 5.36 10.03
N PHE A 43 -11.20 5.45 10.28
CA PHE A 43 -12.20 4.69 9.52
C PHE A 43 -12.12 5.00 8.02
N LEU A 44 -12.05 6.28 7.64
CA LEU A 44 -11.96 6.69 6.24
C LEU A 44 -10.71 6.14 5.55
N ILE A 45 -9.53 6.26 6.17
CA ILE A 45 -8.28 5.77 5.57
C ILE A 45 -8.29 4.25 5.48
N SER A 46 -8.69 3.55 6.55
CA SER A 46 -8.76 2.08 6.55
C SER A 46 -9.76 1.53 5.54
N HIS A 47 -10.93 2.16 5.42
CA HIS A 47 -11.94 1.74 4.45
C HIS A 47 -11.45 1.93 3.01
N ASN A 48 -10.85 3.09 2.70
CA ASN A 48 -10.32 3.33 1.37
C ASN A 48 -9.12 2.43 1.05
N ALA A 49 -8.20 2.20 1.99
CA ALA A 49 -7.09 1.27 1.79
C ALA A 49 -7.57 -0.14 1.41
N ALA A 50 -8.60 -0.65 2.11
CA ALA A 50 -9.22 -1.93 1.78
C ALA A 50 -9.89 -1.92 0.40
N ALA A 51 -10.62 -0.85 0.06
CA ALA A 51 -11.26 -0.72 -1.25
C ALA A 51 -10.25 -0.67 -2.41
N PHE A 52 -9.14 0.06 -2.24
CA PHE A 52 -8.06 0.09 -3.23
C PHE A 52 -7.39 -1.28 -3.38
N GLN A 53 -7.13 -1.97 -2.26
CA GLN A 53 -6.58 -3.33 -2.30
C GLN A 53 -7.50 -4.28 -3.07
N GLU A 54 -8.80 -4.32 -2.76
CA GLU A 54 -9.79 -5.16 -3.45
C GLU A 54 -9.87 -4.82 -4.96
N THR A 55 -9.83 -3.53 -5.28
CA THR A 55 -9.84 -3.06 -6.68
C THR A 55 -8.60 -3.53 -7.44
N PHE A 56 -7.40 -3.43 -6.84
CA PHE A 56 -6.17 -3.89 -7.47
C PHE A 56 -6.15 -5.42 -7.65
N GLU A 57 -6.59 -6.18 -6.64
CA GLU A 57 -6.74 -7.64 -6.75
C GLU A 57 -7.69 -8.03 -7.91
N MET A 58 -8.81 -7.31 -8.03
CA MET A 58 -9.77 -7.51 -9.12
C MET A 58 -9.16 -7.23 -10.49
N LEU A 59 -8.48 -6.09 -10.66
CA LEU A 59 -7.88 -5.68 -11.93
C LEU A 59 -6.79 -6.66 -12.38
N ILE A 60 -5.95 -7.13 -11.46
CA ILE A 60 -4.91 -8.12 -11.74
C ILE A 60 -5.55 -9.42 -12.25
N ARG A 61 -6.58 -9.91 -11.56
CA ARG A 61 -7.31 -11.12 -11.97
C ARG A 61 -8.01 -10.94 -13.33
N GLN A 62 -8.56 -9.77 -13.61
CA GLN A 62 -9.18 -9.48 -14.92
C GLN A 62 -8.14 -9.46 -16.04
N ALA A 63 -7.00 -8.82 -15.82
CA ALA A 63 -5.91 -8.79 -16.78
C ALA A 63 -5.33 -10.18 -17.07
N GLU A 64 -5.20 -11.02 -16.05
CA GLU A 64 -4.83 -12.44 -16.19
C GLU A 64 -5.84 -13.19 -17.06
N ASN A 65 -7.13 -13.00 -16.79
CA ASN A 65 -8.20 -13.64 -17.55
C ASN A 65 -8.21 -13.18 -19.02
N TYR A 66 -8.10 -11.87 -19.29
CA TYR A 66 -8.05 -11.36 -20.66
C TYR A 66 -6.84 -11.87 -21.43
N THR A 67 -5.69 -11.96 -20.78
CA THR A 67 -4.47 -12.52 -21.38
C THR A 67 -4.62 -14.01 -21.65
N SER A 68 -5.23 -14.76 -20.73
CA SER A 68 -5.53 -16.18 -20.92
C SER A 68 -6.52 -16.41 -22.07
N ILE A 69 -7.57 -15.60 -22.15
CA ILE A 69 -8.57 -15.62 -23.24
C ILE A 69 -7.92 -15.34 -24.59
N LEU A 70 -6.96 -14.41 -24.66
CA LEU A 70 -6.20 -14.16 -25.89
C LEU A 70 -5.53 -15.44 -26.40
N PHE A 71 -4.80 -16.15 -25.53
CA PHE A 71 -4.15 -17.40 -25.92
C PHE A 71 -5.18 -18.48 -26.30
N CYS A 72 -6.23 -18.66 -25.50
CA CYS A 72 -7.29 -19.64 -25.77
C CYS A 72 -8.06 -19.37 -27.07
N ASN A 73 -8.23 -18.13 -27.50
CA ASN A 73 -9.00 -17.79 -28.68
C ASN A 73 -8.14 -17.66 -29.94
N THR A 74 -7.03 -16.92 -29.85
CA THR A 74 -6.21 -16.53 -31.00
C THR A 74 -5.03 -17.47 -31.20
N TYR A 75 -4.40 -17.93 -30.12
CA TYR A 75 -3.15 -18.72 -30.16
C TYR A 75 -3.33 -20.12 -29.54
N ARG A 76 -4.40 -20.81 -29.96
CA ARG A 76 -4.89 -22.08 -29.38
C ARG A 76 -3.83 -23.17 -29.24
N ASN A 77 -2.90 -23.24 -30.19
CA ASN A 77 -1.83 -24.23 -30.24
C ASN A 77 -0.73 -24.01 -29.20
N MET A 78 -0.71 -22.87 -28.51
CA MET A 78 0.23 -22.54 -27.43
C MET A 78 -0.49 -22.29 -26.10
N ALA A 79 -1.82 -22.44 -26.04
CA ALA A 79 -2.60 -21.95 -24.91
C ALA A 79 -2.31 -22.70 -23.61
N VAL A 80 -2.04 -24.00 -23.68
CA VAL A 80 -1.74 -24.83 -22.50
C VAL A 80 -0.36 -24.49 -21.96
N GLU A 81 0.61 -24.36 -22.84
CA GLU A 81 2.00 -24.06 -22.51
C GLU A 81 2.18 -22.62 -22.01
N ALA A 82 1.43 -21.67 -22.57
CA ALA A 82 1.46 -20.27 -22.15
C ALA A 82 0.73 -20.02 -20.82
N ALA A 83 -0.19 -20.89 -20.41
CA ALA A 83 -1.01 -20.69 -19.21
C ALA A 83 -0.17 -20.47 -17.95
N THR A 84 0.88 -21.28 -17.75
CA THR A 84 1.77 -21.14 -16.59
C THR A 84 2.51 -19.80 -16.60
N ALA A 85 3.02 -19.37 -17.76
CA ALA A 85 3.72 -18.09 -17.88
C ALA A 85 2.81 -16.88 -17.59
N VAL A 86 1.56 -16.93 -18.03
CA VAL A 86 0.55 -15.89 -17.74
C VAL A 86 0.22 -15.86 -16.25
N GLN A 87 -0.05 -17.03 -15.65
CA GLN A 87 -0.40 -17.12 -14.24
C GLN A 87 0.74 -16.64 -13.33
N GLU A 88 1.98 -17.08 -13.59
CA GLU A 88 3.16 -16.67 -12.84
C GLU A 88 3.35 -15.14 -12.92
N PHE A 89 3.26 -14.58 -14.12
CA PHE A 89 3.42 -13.14 -14.32
C PHE A 89 2.42 -12.31 -13.51
N PHE A 90 1.12 -12.65 -13.55
CA PHE A 90 0.13 -11.91 -12.77
C PHE A 90 0.20 -12.17 -11.27
N THR A 91 0.69 -13.35 -10.87
CA THR A 91 1.05 -13.61 -9.47
C THR A 91 2.14 -12.64 -9.03
N ASP A 92 3.22 -12.49 -9.79
CA ASP A 92 4.32 -11.56 -9.48
C ASP A 92 3.87 -10.10 -9.46
N VAL A 93 2.99 -9.71 -10.38
CA VAL A 93 2.38 -8.37 -10.37
C VAL A 93 1.62 -8.13 -9.06
N GLY A 94 0.84 -9.11 -8.60
CA GLY A 94 0.17 -9.05 -7.29
C GLY A 94 1.15 -8.94 -6.14
N LEU A 95 2.16 -9.81 -6.09
CA LEU A 95 3.20 -9.79 -5.06
C LEU A 95 3.90 -8.42 -5.02
N PHE A 96 4.22 -7.84 -6.18
CA PHE A 96 4.81 -6.51 -6.28
C PHE A 96 3.91 -5.43 -5.70
N VAL A 97 2.65 -5.35 -6.16
CA VAL A 97 1.69 -4.32 -5.72
C VAL A 97 1.44 -4.39 -4.21
N PHE A 98 1.42 -5.60 -3.64
CA PHE A 98 1.14 -5.82 -2.21
C PHE A 98 2.39 -5.90 -1.32
N GLY A 99 3.56 -5.52 -1.83
CA GLY A 99 4.70 -5.15 -0.99
C GLY A 99 5.90 -6.07 -1.04
N ILE A 100 5.93 -7.10 -1.90
CA ILE A 100 7.13 -7.91 -2.13
C ILE A 100 8.06 -7.17 -3.11
N ASP A 101 9.34 -7.07 -2.74
CA ASP A 101 10.37 -6.42 -3.55
C ASP A 101 10.81 -7.32 -4.71
N ILE A 102 10.03 -7.27 -5.79
CA ILE A 102 10.33 -7.86 -7.09
C ILE A 102 10.57 -6.71 -8.08
N SER A 103 11.55 -6.84 -8.96
CA SER A 103 11.79 -5.82 -10.00
C SER A 103 10.72 -5.90 -11.09
N THR A 104 10.14 -4.75 -11.46
CA THR A 104 9.20 -4.66 -12.59
C THR A 104 9.86 -4.94 -13.93
N GLU A 105 11.17 -4.72 -14.04
CA GLU A 105 11.96 -5.13 -15.20
C GLU A 105 12.14 -6.65 -15.23
N GLU A 106 12.43 -7.28 -14.09
CA GLU A 106 12.64 -8.72 -14.00
C GLU A 106 11.37 -9.50 -14.32
N LEU A 107 10.21 -9.10 -13.79
CA LEU A 107 8.94 -9.79 -14.06
C LEU A 107 8.55 -9.72 -15.55
N VAL A 108 8.76 -8.57 -16.20
CA VAL A 108 8.45 -8.41 -17.64
C VAL A 108 9.43 -9.20 -18.49
N ASN A 109 10.73 -9.10 -18.19
CA ASN A 109 11.75 -9.85 -18.93
C ASN A 109 11.51 -11.36 -18.79
N ARG A 110 11.27 -11.87 -17.59
CA ARG A 110 10.98 -13.29 -17.36
C ARG A 110 9.77 -13.76 -18.17
N PHE A 111 8.70 -12.96 -18.23
CA PHE A 111 7.53 -13.31 -19.03
C PHE A 111 7.86 -13.46 -20.52
N PHE A 112 8.55 -12.48 -21.11
CA PHE A 112 8.91 -12.54 -22.53
C PHE A 112 10.01 -13.58 -22.83
N ASP A 113 10.96 -13.79 -21.91
CA ASP A 113 11.97 -14.85 -21.98
C ASP A 113 11.27 -16.23 -22.02
N THR A 114 10.33 -16.50 -21.11
CA THR A 114 9.54 -17.75 -21.09
C THR A 114 8.65 -17.92 -22.32
N LEU A 115 8.09 -16.82 -22.84
CA LEU A 115 7.20 -16.87 -24.00
C LEU A 115 7.94 -17.12 -25.32
N PHE A 116 9.21 -16.70 -25.43
CA PHE A 116 9.92 -16.72 -26.71
C PHE A 116 10.09 -18.13 -27.32
N PRO A 117 10.54 -19.17 -26.59
CA PRO A 117 10.61 -20.51 -27.16
C PRO A 117 9.27 -21.02 -27.70
N LEU A 118 8.16 -20.74 -26.99
CA LEU A 118 6.82 -21.11 -27.46
C LEU A 118 6.47 -20.42 -28.77
N VAL A 119 6.70 -19.11 -28.84
CA VAL A 119 6.43 -18.30 -30.03
C VAL A 119 7.30 -18.72 -31.20
N TYR A 120 8.58 -19.00 -30.93
CA TYR A 120 9.50 -19.48 -31.94
C TYR A 120 8.99 -20.78 -32.57
N ASN A 121 8.58 -21.73 -31.74
CA ASN A 121 8.18 -23.07 -32.18
C ASN A 121 6.85 -23.08 -32.93
N HIS A 122 5.90 -22.22 -32.57
CA HIS A 122 4.54 -22.30 -33.11
C HIS A 122 4.20 -21.19 -34.12
N LEU A 123 4.90 -20.04 -34.08
CA LEU A 123 4.60 -18.88 -34.93
C LEU A 123 5.75 -18.51 -35.89
N ILE A 124 7.00 -18.79 -35.54
CA ILE A 124 8.17 -18.42 -36.37
C ILE A 124 8.63 -19.61 -37.21
N ASN A 125 8.82 -20.77 -36.59
CA ASN A 125 9.32 -21.97 -37.24
C ASN A 125 8.53 -23.23 -36.84
N PRO A 126 7.26 -23.35 -37.28
CA PRO A 126 6.37 -24.47 -36.96
C PRO A 126 6.82 -25.84 -37.52
N GLY A 127 7.86 -25.88 -38.35
CA GLY A 127 8.43 -27.11 -38.89
C GLY A 127 9.45 -27.80 -37.98
N LEU A 128 9.90 -27.14 -36.91
CA LEU A 128 10.82 -27.71 -35.91
C LEU A 128 10.04 -28.52 -34.87
N THR A 129 9.85 -29.82 -35.14
CA THR A 129 9.36 -30.79 -34.14
C THR A 129 10.51 -31.40 -33.35
N ASP A 130 10.29 -31.75 -32.06
CA ASP A 130 11.30 -32.32 -31.13
C ASP A 130 12.50 -31.40 -30.82
N ILE A 131 12.21 -30.16 -30.43
CA ILE A 131 13.22 -29.26 -29.88
C ILE A 131 13.73 -29.80 -28.52
N SER A 132 15.03 -30.03 -28.42
CA SER A 132 15.65 -30.43 -27.15
C SER A 132 15.52 -29.32 -26.11
N LEU A 133 15.50 -29.69 -24.82
CA LEU A 133 15.49 -28.73 -23.72
C LEU A 133 16.65 -27.72 -23.84
N GLU A 134 17.82 -28.20 -24.25
CA GLU A 134 19.03 -27.41 -24.47
C GLU A 134 18.85 -26.37 -25.58
N TYR A 135 18.17 -26.73 -26.67
CA TYR A 135 17.87 -25.79 -27.74
C TYR A 135 16.81 -24.76 -27.32
N SER A 136 15.78 -25.17 -26.58
CA SER A 136 14.79 -24.25 -26.00
C SER A 136 15.42 -23.21 -25.06
N GLU A 137 16.36 -23.65 -24.22
CA GLU A 137 17.15 -22.76 -23.34
C GLU A 137 18.04 -21.80 -24.13
N CYS A 138 18.67 -22.25 -25.21
CA CYS A 138 19.43 -21.39 -26.12
C CYS A 138 18.53 -20.30 -26.75
N ILE A 139 17.35 -20.67 -27.24
CA ILE A 139 16.37 -19.72 -27.78
C ILE A 139 15.96 -18.72 -26.71
N ARG A 140 15.65 -19.18 -25.50
CA ARG A 140 15.32 -18.30 -24.36
C ARG A 140 16.41 -17.28 -24.09
N MET A 141 17.67 -17.71 -24.02
CA MET A 141 18.80 -16.80 -23.77
C MET A 141 19.03 -15.79 -24.90
N SER A 142 18.70 -16.17 -26.14
CA SER A 142 18.87 -15.32 -27.32
C SER A 142 17.79 -14.25 -27.47
N GLN A 143 16.72 -14.31 -26.67
CA GLN A 143 15.57 -13.39 -26.72
C GLN A 143 16.01 -11.92 -26.70
N ARG A 144 16.97 -11.57 -25.83
CA ARG A 144 17.37 -10.18 -25.60
C ARG A 144 18.17 -9.60 -26.76
N ASP A 145 19.05 -10.42 -27.33
CA ASP A 145 19.90 -10.02 -28.45
C ASP A 145 19.10 -9.91 -29.75
N ILE A 146 18.20 -10.86 -29.98
CA ILE A 146 17.35 -10.92 -31.19
C ILE A 146 16.17 -9.94 -31.10
N SER A 147 15.65 -9.68 -29.90
CA SER A 147 14.49 -8.81 -29.65
C SER A 147 13.28 -9.15 -30.55
N PRO A 148 12.77 -10.41 -30.53
CA PRO A 148 11.74 -10.90 -31.45
C PRO A 148 10.40 -10.14 -31.31
N PHE A 149 10.10 -9.65 -30.11
CA PHE A 149 8.90 -8.88 -29.79
C PHE A 149 9.03 -7.37 -30.06
N GLY A 150 10.15 -6.94 -30.66
CA GLY A 150 10.42 -5.53 -30.96
C GLY A 150 10.46 -4.66 -29.69
N ASN A 151 9.79 -3.51 -29.77
CA ASN A 151 9.73 -2.52 -28.67
C ASN A 151 8.78 -2.94 -27.53
N VAL A 152 7.88 -3.90 -27.75
CA VAL A 152 6.78 -4.14 -26.81
C VAL A 152 7.24 -4.42 -25.37
N PRO A 153 8.24 -5.27 -25.09
CA PRO A 153 8.72 -5.48 -23.73
C PRO A 153 9.16 -4.19 -23.02
N LYS A 154 9.82 -3.28 -23.75
CA LYS A 154 10.25 -1.97 -23.21
C LYS A 154 9.07 -1.06 -22.90
N VAL A 155 8.04 -1.06 -23.75
CA VAL A 155 6.79 -0.31 -23.51
C VAL A 155 6.09 -0.84 -22.27
N VAL A 156 5.94 -2.17 -22.16
CA VAL A 156 5.32 -2.83 -21.00
C VAL A 156 6.08 -2.47 -19.72
N MET A 157 7.42 -2.61 -19.70
CA MET A 157 8.25 -2.25 -18.55
C MET A 157 8.02 -0.79 -18.12
N GLY A 158 8.00 0.15 -19.07
CA GLY A 158 7.82 1.56 -18.75
C GLY A 158 6.41 1.92 -18.27
N GLN A 159 5.37 1.26 -18.81
CA GLN A 159 3.99 1.49 -18.40
C GLN A 159 3.68 0.83 -17.06
N MET A 160 3.97 -0.46 -16.92
CA MET A 160 3.76 -1.20 -15.67
C MET A 160 4.65 -0.69 -14.55
N GLY A 161 5.93 -0.43 -14.82
CA GLY A 161 6.86 0.08 -13.80
C GLY A 161 6.36 1.35 -13.13
N ARG A 162 5.86 2.32 -13.91
CA ARG A 162 5.31 3.57 -13.36
C ARG A 162 3.99 3.38 -12.66
N SER A 163 3.07 2.66 -13.29
CA SER A 163 1.70 2.51 -12.80
C SER A 163 1.63 1.67 -11.52
N LEU A 164 2.27 0.48 -11.53
CA LEU A 164 2.30 -0.41 -10.39
C LEU A 164 3.06 0.20 -9.20
N LEU A 165 4.16 0.91 -9.44
CA LEU A 165 4.91 1.58 -8.37
C LEU A 165 4.07 2.66 -7.69
N SER A 166 3.34 3.46 -8.47
CA SER A 166 2.46 4.50 -7.93
C SER A 166 1.36 3.90 -7.07
N SER A 167 0.70 2.84 -7.55
CA SER A 167 -0.34 2.11 -6.81
C SER A 167 0.19 1.45 -5.53
N ARG A 168 1.35 0.79 -5.60
CA ARG A 168 2.03 0.20 -4.43
C ARG A 168 2.34 1.28 -3.39
N THR A 169 2.97 2.37 -3.82
CA THR A 169 3.37 3.48 -2.94
C THR A 169 2.15 4.12 -2.28
N PHE A 170 1.05 4.25 -3.03
CA PHE A 170 -0.19 4.84 -2.51
C PHE A 170 -0.82 3.95 -1.42
N LEU A 171 -0.90 2.64 -1.65
CA LEU A 171 -1.41 1.70 -0.65
C LEU A 171 -0.51 1.65 0.60
N GLN A 172 0.81 1.66 0.41
CA GLN A 172 1.78 1.75 1.51
C GLN A 172 1.61 3.05 2.30
N ALA A 173 1.41 4.18 1.62
CA ALA A 173 1.17 5.47 2.26
C ALA A 173 -0.10 5.44 3.11
N LEU A 174 -1.22 4.92 2.58
CA LEU A 174 -2.47 4.77 3.34
C LEU A 174 -2.26 3.89 4.60
N ASN A 175 -1.58 2.76 4.46
CA ASN A 175 -1.27 1.86 5.59
C ASN A 175 -0.38 2.54 6.64
N LEU A 176 0.62 3.31 6.22
CA LEU A 176 1.44 4.13 7.12
C LEU A 176 0.58 5.19 7.83
N GLY A 177 -0.37 5.81 7.14
CA GLY A 177 -1.33 6.74 7.74
C GLY A 177 -2.16 6.10 8.85
N ILE A 178 -2.63 4.86 8.64
CA ILE A 178 -3.34 4.07 9.66
C ILE A 178 -2.44 3.76 10.85
N GLU A 179 -1.18 3.38 10.60
CA GLU A 179 -0.20 3.09 11.64
C GLU A 179 0.11 4.33 12.49
N VAL A 180 0.35 5.47 11.86
CA VAL A 180 0.59 6.75 12.56
C VAL A 180 -0.60 7.09 13.45
N ILE A 181 -1.83 7.00 12.93
CA ILE A 181 -3.03 7.27 13.73
C ILE A 181 -3.13 6.30 14.91
N ASN A 182 -2.94 5.00 14.68
CA ASN A 182 -2.95 3.99 15.73
C ASN A 182 -1.89 4.26 16.81
N THR A 183 -0.69 4.67 16.44
CA THR A 183 0.36 5.01 17.39
C THR A 183 0.01 6.28 18.17
N THR A 184 -0.57 7.29 17.53
CA THR A 184 -1.03 8.53 18.21
C THR A 184 -2.23 8.32 19.13
N ASP A 185 -3.08 7.33 18.85
CA ASP A 185 -4.22 6.95 19.70
C ASP A 185 -3.81 6.27 21.02
N HIS A 186 -2.59 5.72 21.08
CA HIS A 186 -2.07 4.95 22.21
C HIS A 186 -0.88 5.62 22.89
N LEU A 187 -0.81 6.96 22.81
CA LEU A 187 0.27 7.75 23.42
C LEU A 187 0.38 7.50 24.92
N GLN A 188 1.62 7.29 25.37
CA GLN A 188 1.95 7.16 26.78
C GLN A 188 2.17 8.54 27.39
N PHE A 189 1.26 8.97 28.26
CA PHE A 189 1.40 10.24 28.97
C PHE A 189 2.53 10.19 29.99
N SER A 190 3.34 11.24 30.03
CA SER A 190 4.36 11.42 31.07
C SER A 190 3.73 11.51 32.46
N LYS A 191 4.54 11.28 33.50
CA LYS A 191 4.10 11.44 34.90
C LYS A 191 3.62 12.88 35.17
N ASP A 192 4.31 13.87 34.62
CA ASP A 192 3.95 15.29 34.81
C ASP A 192 2.64 15.64 34.10
N CYS A 193 2.44 15.17 32.87
CA CYS A 193 1.16 15.30 32.18
C CYS A 193 0.03 14.65 32.97
N SER A 194 0.23 13.41 33.44
CA SER A 194 -0.77 12.68 34.24
C SER A 194 -1.16 13.46 35.50
N ARG A 195 -0.18 14.08 36.19
CA ARG A 195 -0.41 14.92 37.36
C ARG A 195 -1.14 16.21 37.01
N ALA A 196 -0.78 16.86 35.90
CA ALA A 196 -1.42 18.08 35.44
C ALA A 196 -2.89 17.85 35.04
N LEU A 197 -3.16 16.77 34.30
CA LEU A 197 -4.52 16.33 33.96
C LEU A 197 -5.34 16.03 35.21
N LEU A 198 -4.77 15.30 36.18
CA LEU A 198 -5.46 15.02 37.45
C LEU A 198 -5.81 16.33 38.19
N ARG A 199 -4.85 17.27 38.27
CA ARG A 199 -5.06 18.60 38.87
C ARG A 199 -6.17 19.38 38.23
N MET A 200 -6.22 19.34 36.90
CA MET A 200 -7.21 20.05 36.12
C MET A 200 -8.61 19.43 36.26
N GLN A 201 -8.72 18.11 36.16
CA GLN A 201 -10.00 17.42 35.98
C GLN A 201 -10.64 16.99 37.30
N TYR A 202 -9.85 16.47 38.25
CA TYR A 202 -10.40 15.75 39.42
C TYR A 202 -10.05 16.36 40.77
N CYS A 203 -9.00 17.16 40.88
CA CYS A 203 -8.72 17.84 42.16
C CYS A 203 -9.82 18.80 42.65
N PRO A 204 -10.64 19.45 41.80
CA PRO A 204 -11.82 20.18 42.25
C PRO A 204 -12.80 19.29 43.05
N HIS A 205 -12.97 18.01 42.66
CA HIS A 205 -13.82 17.08 43.39
C HIS A 205 -13.30 16.83 44.81
N CYS A 206 -11.98 16.72 44.96
CA CYS A 206 -11.31 16.57 46.25
C CYS A 206 -11.42 17.81 47.15
N GLN A 207 -11.77 18.96 46.57
CA GLN A 207 -12.00 20.23 47.26
C GLN A 207 -13.49 20.52 47.47
N GLY A 208 -14.38 19.57 47.17
CA GLY A 208 -15.84 19.72 47.30
C GLY A 208 -16.51 20.44 46.13
N MET A 209 -15.79 20.73 45.05
CA MET A 209 -16.29 21.42 43.85
C MET A 209 -16.50 20.44 42.70
N THR A 210 -17.51 19.57 42.80
CA THR A 210 -17.77 18.50 41.81
C THR A 210 -18.41 18.98 40.51
N LEU A 211 -19.03 20.16 40.51
CA LEU A 211 -19.68 20.73 39.33
C LEU A 211 -18.81 21.75 38.59
N SER A 212 -17.63 22.07 39.11
CA SER A 212 -16.75 23.07 38.52
C SER A 212 -15.98 22.49 37.35
N LYS A 213 -16.03 23.16 36.19
CA LYS A 213 -15.20 22.81 35.03
C LYS A 213 -13.89 23.61 35.04
N PRO A 214 -12.80 23.07 34.48
CA PRO A 214 -11.57 23.84 34.33
C PRO A 214 -11.79 25.03 33.38
N CYS A 215 -11.11 26.14 33.65
CA CYS A 215 -11.12 27.30 32.74
C CYS A 215 -10.55 26.90 31.36
N MET A 216 -11.08 27.47 30.28
CA MET A 216 -10.64 27.16 28.91
C MET A 216 -9.12 27.31 28.74
N GLY A 217 -8.54 28.43 29.19
CA GLY A 217 -7.10 28.66 29.08
C GLY A 217 -6.26 27.67 29.90
N TYR A 218 -6.75 27.26 31.07
CA TYR A 218 -6.08 26.24 31.88
C TYR A 218 -6.12 24.87 31.19
N CYS A 219 -7.28 24.50 30.65
CA CYS A 219 -7.46 23.27 29.88
C CYS A 219 -6.51 23.21 28.68
N LEU A 220 -6.51 24.25 27.85
CA LEU A 220 -5.65 24.32 26.67
C LEU A 220 -4.16 24.23 27.03
N ASN A 221 -3.72 24.87 28.11
CA ASN A 221 -2.32 24.81 28.54
C ASN A 221 -1.92 23.41 29.00
N VAL A 222 -2.77 22.72 29.77
CA VAL A 222 -2.50 21.34 30.21
C VAL A 222 -2.46 20.39 29.02
N ILE A 223 -3.45 20.47 28.12
CA ILE A 223 -3.54 19.60 26.95
C ILE A 223 -2.36 19.83 25.99
N ARG A 224 -1.97 21.09 25.73
CA ARG A 224 -0.78 21.40 24.91
C ARG A 224 0.49 20.80 25.48
N GLY A 225 0.68 20.89 26.81
CA GLY A 225 1.83 20.27 27.47
C GLY A 225 1.82 18.74 27.36
N CYS A 226 0.64 18.13 27.47
CA CYS A 226 0.46 16.68 27.34
C CYS A 226 0.66 16.15 25.92
N LEU A 227 0.28 16.92 24.91
CA LEU A 227 0.34 16.54 23.49
C LEU A 227 1.54 17.16 22.76
N ALA A 228 2.54 17.67 23.48
CA ALA A 228 3.70 18.33 22.88
C ALA A 228 4.42 17.42 21.86
N ASN A 229 4.62 16.15 22.18
CA ASN A 229 5.25 15.18 21.28
C ASN A 229 4.40 14.91 20.03
N MET A 230 3.06 14.95 20.14
CA MET A 230 2.17 14.82 18.98
C MET A 230 2.28 16.04 18.07
N ALA A 231 2.50 17.23 18.64
CA ALA A 231 2.66 18.46 17.85
C ALA A 231 3.91 18.42 16.96
N GLU A 232 4.93 17.64 17.29
CA GLU A 232 6.11 17.43 16.42
C GLU A 232 5.74 16.69 15.12
N ILE A 233 4.70 15.86 15.15
CA ILE A 233 4.23 15.09 13.99
C ILE A 233 3.43 15.96 13.01
N ASP A 234 2.80 17.06 13.46
CA ASP A 234 1.89 17.88 12.64
C ASP A 234 2.52 18.33 11.32
N LEU A 235 3.79 18.79 11.35
CA LEU A 235 4.51 19.20 10.15
C LEU A 235 4.69 18.04 9.16
N HIS A 236 5.10 16.88 9.65
CA HIS A 236 5.30 15.68 8.83
C HIS A 236 3.98 15.15 8.29
N TRP A 237 2.92 15.19 9.09
CA TRP A 237 1.58 14.77 8.71
C TRP A 237 1.00 15.64 7.58
N ARG A 238 1.16 16.97 7.67
CA ARG A 238 0.75 17.89 6.60
C ARG A 238 1.49 17.61 5.29
N ARG A 239 2.80 17.39 5.36
CA ARG A 239 3.60 17.05 4.19
C ARG A 239 3.19 15.69 3.60
N TYR A 240 2.91 14.71 4.46
CA TYR A 240 2.38 13.41 4.06
C TYR A 240 1.06 13.55 3.28
N ILE A 241 0.11 14.35 3.77
CA ILE A 241 -1.17 14.61 3.07
C ILE A 241 -0.92 15.21 1.69
N GLN A 242 -0.06 16.23 1.59
CA GLN A 242 0.28 16.86 0.31
C GLN A 242 0.89 15.85 -0.67
N SER A 243 1.85 15.04 -0.21
CA SER A 243 2.46 14.01 -1.04
C SER A 243 1.48 12.90 -1.45
N LEU A 244 0.49 12.59 -0.60
CA LEU A 244 -0.57 11.64 -0.93
C LEU A 244 -1.52 12.19 -2.00
N GLU A 245 -1.86 13.49 -1.93
CA GLU A 245 -2.64 14.19 -2.96
C GLU A 245 -1.91 14.24 -4.30
N GLU A 246 -0.62 14.59 -4.29
CA GLU A 246 0.24 14.57 -5.47
C GLU A 246 0.29 13.17 -6.09
N LEU A 247 0.56 12.14 -5.29
CA LEU A 247 0.59 10.76 -5.76
C LEU A 247 -0.77 10.32 -6.34
N SER A 248 -1.88 10.62 -5.66
CA SER A 248 -3.23 10.34 -6.16
C SER A 248 -3.47 11.00 -7.52
N SER A 249 -3.01 12.24 -7.72
CA SER A 249 -3.15 12.92 -9.01
C SER A 249 -2.35 12.23 -10.12
N THR A 250 -1.16 11.70 -9.82
CA THR A 250 -0.34 10.96 -10.80
C THR A 250 -0.91 9.60 -11.16
N MET A 251 -1.69 8.99 -10.26
CA MET A 251 -2.39 7.74 -10.54
C MET A 251 -3.54 7.92 -11.53
N HIS A 252 -4.08 9.13 -11.66
CA HIS A 252 -5.15 9.47 -12.60
C HIS A 252 -4.58 10.10 -13.88
N GLY A 253 -4.07 9.26 -14.79
CA GLY A 253 -3.44 9.72 -16.03
C GLY A 253 -3.51 8.68 -17.15
N THR A 254 -2.84 8.93 -18.27
CA THR A 254 -2.87 8.07 -19.48
C THR A 254 -2.33 6.65 -19.27
N TYR A 255 -1.72 6.38 -18.12
CA TYR A 255 -1.18 5.07 -17.72
C TYR A 255 -1.59 4.72 -16.29
N ASP A 256 -2.85 5.00 -15.94
CA ASP A 256 -3.41 4.47 -14.70
C ASP A 256 -3.38 2.93 -14.69
N ILE A 257 -3.51 2.35 -13.49
CA ILE A 257 -3.31 0.91 -13.29
C ILE A 257 -4.38 0.07 -13.98
N GLU A 258 -5.61 0.57 -14.07
CA GLU A 258 -6.69 -0.10 -14.78
C GLU A 258 -6.36 -0.17 -16.27
N HIS A 259 -6.00 0.95 -16.89
CA HIS A 259 -5.64 1.01 -18.30
C HIS A 259 -4.44 0.10 -18.62
N VAL A 260 -3.37 0.16 -17.82
CA VAL A 260 -2.16 -0.64 -18.08
C VAL A 260 -2.42 -2.13 -17.91
N LEU A 261 -3.11 -2.55 -16.85
CA LEU A 261 -3.41 -3.95 -16.61
C LEU A 261 -4.40 -4.51 -17.63
N LEU A 262 -5.53 -3.82 -17.85
CA LEU A 262 -6.58 -4.30 -18.76
C LEU A 262 -6.15 -4.25 -20.23
N ASN A 263 -5.19 -3.40 -20.61
CA ASN A 263 -4.65 -3.37 -21.98
C ASN A 263 -3.45 -4.34 -22.18
N PHE A 264 -2.97 -5.01 -21.13
CA PHE A 264 -1.78 -5.87 -21.23
C PHE A 264 -1.92 -6.96 -22.30
N HIS A 265 -3.09 -7.62 -22.39
CA HIS A 265 -3.33 -8.64 -23.40
C HIS A 265 -3.18 -8.09 -24.84
N SER A 266 -3.54 -6.83 -25.07
CA SER A 266 -3.40 -6.18 -26.38
C SER A 266 -1.92 -6.01 -26.74
N LEU A 267 -1.11 -5.56 -25.78
CA LEU A 267 0.35 -5.47 -25.94
C LEU A 267 0.97 -6.84 -26.21
N VAL A 268 0.54 -7.88 -25.49
CA VAL A 268 0.99 -9.26 -25.77
C VAL A 268 0.62 -9.66 -27.20
N ASN A 269 -0.59 -9.37 -27.67
CA ASN A 269 -0.98 -9.66 -29.03
C ASN A 269 -0.11 -8.93 -30.08
N ASP A 270 0.21 -7.65 -29.83
CA ASP A 270 1.09 -6.86 -30.69
C ASP A 270 2.50 -7.45 -30.74
N ALA A 271 3.03 -7.90 -29.60
CA ALA A 271 4.32 -8.59 -29.52
C ALA A 271 4.34 -9.88 -30.35
N LEU A 272 3.31 -10.71 -30.20
CA LEU A 272 3.18 -11.97 -30.93
C LEU A 272 3.03 -11.75 -32.44
N THR A 273 2.23 -10.75 -32.82
CA THR A 273 2.07 -10.34 -34.22
C THR A 273 3.38 -9.84 -34.80
N HIS A 274 4.12 -9.00 -34.06
CA HIS A 274 5.43 -8.51 -34.48
C HIS A 274 6.44 -9.64 -34.69
N ALA A 275 6.49 -10.60 -33.76
CA ALA A 275 7.37 -11.76 -33.84
C ALA A 275 7.03 -12.65 -35.05
N SER A 276 5.74 -12.88 -35.32
CA SER A 276 5.29 -13.65 -36.48
C SER A 276 5.66 -12.98 -37.81
N ILE A 277 5.45 -11.66 -37.93
CA ILE A 277 5.78 -10.90 -39.15
C ILE A 277 7.29 -10.89 -39.41
N ASN A 278 8.11 -10.75 -38.36
CA ASN A 278 9.56 -10.71 -38.48
C ASN A 278 10.25 -12.07 -38.37
N GLY A 279 9.48 -13.17 -38.29
CA GLY A 279 9.98 -14.53 -38.12
C GLY A 279 11.11 -14.95 -39.07
N PRO A 280 11.08 -14.61 -40.37
CA PRO A 280 12.18 -14.94 -41.29
C PRO A 280 13.51 -14.32 -40.87
N LYS A 281 13.52 -13.07 -40.40
CA LYS A 281 14.74 -12.38 -39.93
C LYS A 281 15.24 -12.94 -38.60
N VAL A 282 14.32 -13.39 -37.75
CA VAL A 282 14.64 -14.00 -36.46
C VAL A 282 15.31 -15.36 -36.65
N THR A 283 14.89 -16.14 -37.66
CA THR A 283 15.49 -17.45 -37.97
C THR A 283 16.89 -17.34 -38.60
N GLU A 284 17.26 -16.18 -39.17
CA GLU A 284 18.58 -15.94 -39.78
C GLU A 284 19.67 -15.54 -38.77
N GLN A 285 19.28 -15.21 -37.53
CA GLN A 285 20.16 -14.73 -36.45
C GLN A 285 20.44 -15.84 -35.44
#